data_AF-L8HHZ7-F1
#
_entry.id   AF-L8HHZ7-F1
#
_cell.length_a   1.000
_cell.length_b   1.000
_cell.length_c   1.000
_cell.angle_alpha   90.00
_cell.angle_beta   90.00
_cell.angle_gamma   90.00
#
_symmetry.space_group_name_H-M   'P 1'
#
loop_
_entity.id
_entity.type
_entity.pdbx_description
1 polymer ?
#
loop_
_entity_poly.entity_id
_entity_poly.type
_entity_poly.pdbx_seq_one_letter_code
_entity_poly.pdbx_strand_id
1 'polypeptide(L)'
;MLKLILQSEKLLPQELRLLIRRIHDDVTEKFSDEAVFRAMGGFFFLRLICPALLAPQLHGLLDEPPHPVKSFPLQLLMAQRQLILVTKVLQNLANDTLPGAKEAYMERLNAFIVSNKPALGRFYDQIVDHPDHGKLTDLAVPARVRNDALIKLRAFLEANLAGVEAHLRAASDDGDEGEDIVRELRNLLDKEPASPLERV
;
A
#
# COMPACT_ATOMS: atom_id res chain seq x y z
N MET A 1 4.59 -18.48 8.76
CA MET A 1 4.10 -17.28 8.05
C MET A 1 5.12 -16.15 8.08
N LEU A 2 5.48 -15.57 9.24
CA LEU A 2 6.46 -14.47 9.32
C LEU A 2 7.77 -14.74 8.54
N LYS A 3 8.40 -15.90 8.74
CA LYS A 3 9.62 -16.28 8.01
C LYS A 3 9.48 -16.20 6.49
N LEU A 4 8.33 -16.61 5.94
CA LEU A 4 8.07 -16.56 4.50
C LEU A 4 8.00 -15.11 4.00
N ILE A 5 7.38 -14.22 4.78
CA ILE A 5 7.31 -12.79 4.48
C ILE A 5 8.71 -12.17 4.51
N LEU A 6 9.53 -12.50 5.51
CA LEU A 6 10.90 -11.98 5.61
C LEU A 6 11.80 -12.49 4.47
N GLN A 7 11.55 -13.72 3.97
CA GLN A 7 12.28 -14.30 2.85
C GLN A 7 11.76 -13.84 1.48
N SER A 8 10.56 -13.24 1.41
CA SER A 8 9.98 -12.75 0.15
C SER A 8 10.48 -11.36 -0.24
N GLU A 9 11.50 -10.82 0.42
CA GLU A 9 12.13 -9.53 0.13
C GLU A 9 12.33 -9.33 -1.38
N LYS A 10 13.03 -10.25 -2.07
CA LYS A 10 13.29 -10.19 -3.52
C LYS A 10 12.06 -10.29 -4.42
N LEU A 11 10.93 -10.75 -3.90
CA LEU A 11 9.66 -10.82 -4.64
C LEU A 11 8.89 -9.50 -4.60
N LEU A 12 9.26 -8.56 -3.72
CA LEU A 12 8.62 -7.26 -3.70
C LEU A 12 8.92 -6.51 -5.01
N PRO A 13 7.88 -5.93 -5.65
CA PRO A 13 8.03 -5.01 -6.76
C PRO A 13 9.01 -3.88 -6.47
N GLN A 14 9.83 -3.49 -7.46
CA GLN A 14 10.75 -2.36 -7.33
C GLN A 14 10.01 -1.07 -6.97
N GLU A 15 8.86 -0.83 -7.60
CA GLU A 15 8.03 0.36 -7.39
C GLU A 15 7.54 0.44 -5.94
N LEU A 16 7.19 -0.70 -5.34
CA LEU A 16 6.78 -0.77 -3.95
C LEU A 16 7.96 -0.52 -3.01
N ARG A 17 9.15 -1.04 -3.31
CA ARG A 17 10.35 -0.78 -2.52
C ARG A 17 10.72 0.71 -2.52
N LEU A 18 10.63 1.36 -3.68
CA LEU A 18 10.85 2.81 -3.81
C LEU A 18 9.86 3.61 -2.96
N LEU A 19 8.58 3.24 -2.98
CA LEU A 19 7.58 3.88 -2.13
C LEU A 19 7.88 3.69 -0.64
N ILE A 20 8.26 2.48 -0.24
CA ILE A 20 8.62 2.16 1.14
C ILE A 20 9.85 2.96 1.58
N ARG A 21 10.88 3.06 0.74
CA ARG A 21 12.05 3.91 0.99
C ARG A 21 11.67 5.37 1.15
N ARG A 22 10.79 5.88 0.30
CA ARG A 22 10.34 7.28 0.41
C ARG A 22 9.63 7.54 1.74
N ILE A 23 8.74 6.64 2.15
CA ILE A 23 8.06 6.72 3.45
C ILE A 23 9.08 6.66 4.60
N HIS A 24 10.07 5.78 4.51
CA HIS A 24 11.15 5.69 5.49
C HIS A 24 11.89 7.02 5.63
N ASP A 25 12.35 7.60 4.53
CA ASP A 25 13.15 8.83 4.53
C ASP A 25 12.34 10.03 5.06
N ASP A 26 11.09 10.20 4.60
CA ASP A 26 10.21 11.29 5.04
C ASP A 26 9.86 11.21 6.55
N VAL A 27 9.78 9.99 7.11
CA VAL A 27 9.52 9.78 8.55
C VAL A 27 10.80 9.92 9.37
N THR A 28 11.94 9.46 8.85
CA THR A 28 13.24 9.56 9.52
C THR A 28 13.67 11.01 9.70
N GLU A 29 13.35 11.88 8.73
CA GLU A 29 13.64 13.32 8.84
C GLU A 29 12.90 13.99 10.01
N LYS A 30 11.72 13.48 10.40
CA LYS A 30 10.79 14.17 11.30
C LYS A 30 10.58 13.49 12.65
N PHE A 31 10.91 12.20 12.76
CA PHE A 31 10.55 11.37 13.92
C PHE A 31 11.69 10.44 14.35
N SER A 32 11.54 9.81 15.52
CA SER A 32 12.53 8.85 16.05
C SER A 32 12.53 7.52 15.30
N ASP A 33 13.63 6.77 15.42
CA ASP A 33 13.78 5.42 14.81
C ASP A 33 12.65 4.46 15.19
N GLU A 34 12.13 4.56 16.41
CA GLU A 34 10.98 3.78 16.87
C GLU A 34 9.70 4.14 16.08
N ALA A 35 9.51 5.41 15.76
CA ALA A 35 8.39 5.88 14.96
C ALA A 35 8.56 5.45 13.49
N VAL A 36 9.78 5.45 12.95
CA VAL A 36 10.10 4.90 11.63
C VAL A 36 9.72 3.43 11.56
N PHE A 37 10.17 2.60 12.53
CA PHE A 37 9.82 1.18 12.57
C PHE A 37 8.30 0.95 12.58
N ARG A 38 7.57 1.71 13.41
CA ARG A 38 6.10 1.63 13.49
C ARG A 38 5.42 2.13 12.21
N ALA A 39 5.94 3.17 11.57
CA ALA A 39 5.41 3.69 10.30
C ALA A 39 5.56 2.65 9.18
N MET A 40 6.73 2.02 9.10
CA MET A 40 7.02 0.93 8.16
C MET A 40 6.09 -0.26 8.40
N GLY A 41 5.89 -0.66 9.66
CA GLY A 41 4.92 -1.69 10.03
C GLY A 41 3.47 -1.33 9.72
N GLY A 42 3.09 -0.08 9.96
CA GLY A 42 1.77 0.46 9.67
C GLY A 42 1.47 0.62 8.18
N PHE A 43 2.49 0.76 7.34
CA PHE A 43 2.32 0.70 5.89
C PHE A 43 2.31 -0.75 5.41
N PHE A 44 3.38 -1.50 5.70
CA PHE A 44 3.60 -2.81 5.10
C PHE A 44 2.67 -3.90 5.67
N PHE A 45 2.58 -4.03 6.99
CA PHE A 45 1.71 -5.05 7.58
C PHE A 45 0.27 -4.60 7.59
N LEU A 46 -0.04 -3.44 8.18
CA LEU A 46 -1.42 -3.03 8.40
C LEU A 46 -2.20 -2.76 7.10
N ARG A 47 -1.55 -2.27 6.03
CA ARG A 47 -2.22 -1.87 4.79
C ARG A 47 -2.00 -2.80 3.60
N LEU A 48 -1.01 -3.71 3.64
CA LEU A 48 -0.77 -4.67 2.56
C LEU A 48 -0.99 -6.12 3.03
N ILE A 49 -0.16 -6.61 3.96
CA ILE A 49 -0.15 -8.04 4.33
C ILE A 49 -1.38 -8.43 5.16
N CYS A 50 -1.70 -7.68 6.22
CA CYS A 50 -2.81 -7.98 7.12
C CYS A 50 -4.17 -7.97 6.40
N PRO A 51 -4.51 -6.98 5.54
CA PRO A 51 -5.73 -7.02 4.75
C PRO A 51 -5.80 -8.23 3.81
N ALA A 52 -4.70 -8.56 3.14
CA ALA A 52 -4.60 -9.72 2.25
C ALA A 52 -4.79 -11.06 3.01
N LEU A 53 -4.31 -11.17 4.24
CA LEU A 53 -4.51 -12.35 5.08
C LEU A 53 -5.94 -12.47 5.62
N LEU A 54 -6.59 -11.35 5.92
CA LEU A 54 -7.96 -11.33 6.46
C LEU A 54 -9.02 -11.57 5.37
N ALA A 55 -8.76 -11.11 4.15
CA ALA A 55 -9.69 -11.22 3.02
C ALA A 55 -8.98 -11.69 1.72
N PRO A 56 -8.40 -12.90 1.69
CA PRO A 56 -7.58 -13.38 0.56
C PRO A 56 -8.32 -13.36 -0.78
N GLN A 57 -9.60 -13.68 -0.76
CA GLN A 57 -10.55 -13.62 -1.88
C GLN A 57 -10.70 -12.23 -2.51
N LEU A 58 -10.75 -11.16 -1.72
CA LEU A 58 -10.86 -9.79 -2.25
C LEU A 58 -9.56 -9.31 -2.89
N HIS A 59 -8.45 -9.96 -2.54
CA HIS A 59 -7.11 -9.66 -3.03
C HIS A 59 -6.63 -10.65 -4.09
N GLY A 60 -7.52 -11.48 -4.64
CA GLY A 60 -7.21 -12.42 -5.72
C GLY A 60 -6.25 -13.55 -5.34
N LEU A 61 -6.10 -13.84 -4.03
CA LEU A 61 -5.28 -14.96 -3.55
C LEU A 61 -6.02 -16.29 -3.59
N LEU A 62 -7.35 -16.26 -3.77
CA LEU A 62 -8.23 -17.40 -3.96
C LEU A 62 -9.12 -17.11 -5.17
N ASP A 63 -9.19 -18.05 -6.12
CA ASP A 63 -9.91 -17.92 -7.39
C ASP A 63 -11.44 -17.78 -7.24
N GLU A 64 -11.97 -18.26 -6.12
CA GLU A 64 -13.37 -18.07 -5.75
C GLU A 64 -13.43 -17.41 -4.36
N PRO A 65 -14.38 -16.48 -4.11
CA PRO A 65 -14.83 -16.29 -2.74
C PRO A 65 -15.23 -17.67 -2.23
N PRO A 66 -15.02 -18.04 -0.96
CA PRO A 66 -15.75 -19.17 -0.45
C PRO A 66 -17.22 -18.74 -0.55
N HIS A 67 -17.88 -19.20 -1.61
CA HIS A 67 -19.30 -19.49 -1.56
C HIS A 67 -19.54 -20.15 -0.20
N PRO A 68 -20.72 -19.97 0.42
CA PRO A 68 -21.05 -20.75 1.61
C PRO A 68 -20.96 -22.23 1.20
N VAL A 69 -19.79 -22.85 1.40
CA VAL A 69 -19.50 -24.23 1.12
C VAL A 69 -20.28 -24.95 2.18
N LYS A 70 -21.53 -25.29 1.85
CA LYS A 70 -22.49 -26.00 2.70
C LYS A 70 -21.90 -27.33 3.22
N SER A 71 -20.78 -27.78 2.67
CA SER A 71 -20.04 -28.99 3.05
C SER A 71 -18.88 -28.78 4.03
N PHE A 72 -18.31 -27.57 4.23
CA PHE A 72 -17.17 -27.35 5.13
C PHE A 72 -17.16 -25.99 5.88
N PRO A 73 -18.29 -25.51 6.44
CA PRO A 73 -18.34 -24.20 7.10
C PRO A 73 -17.43 -24.13 8.34
N LEU A 74 -17.23 -25.25 9.06
CA LEU A 74 -16.44 -25.25 10.29
C LEU A 74 -14.93 -25.13 10.05
N GLN A 75 -14.39 -25.83 9.05
CA GLN A 75 -12.95 -25.79 8.74
C GLN A 75 -12.54 -24.43 8.16
N LEU A 76 -13.39 -23.85 7.31
CA LEU A 76 -13.16 -22.52 6.76
C LEU A 76 -13.23 -21.44 7.86
N LEU A 77 -14.20 -21.53 8.77
CA LEU A 77 -14.30 -20.64 9.93
C LEU A 77 -13.10 -20.80 10.87
N MET A 78 -12.60 -22.03 11.07
CA MET A 78 -11.39 -22.29 11.85
C MET A 78 -10.14 -21.69 11.19
N ALA A 79 -9.97 -21.88 9.88
CA ALA A 79 -8.87 -21.30 9.12
C ALA A 79 -8.91 -19.76 9.16
N GLN A 80 -10.09 -19.15 8.99
CA GLN A 80 -10.26 -17.71 9.08
C GLN A 80 -9.95 -17.19 10.50
N ARG A 81 -10.40 -17.88 11.54
CA ARG A 81 -10.06 -17.55 12.93
C ARG A 81 -8.56 -17.64 13.19
N GLN A 82 -7.90 -18.67 12.65
CA GLN A 82 -6.44 -18.81 12.74
C GLN A 82 -5.72 -17.67 12.01
N LEU A 83 -6.16 -17.29 10.81
CA LEU A 83 -5.61 -16.16 10.05
C LEU A 83 -5.79 -14.84 10.79
N ILE A 84 -6.93 -14.62 11.46
CA ILE A 84 -7.16 -13.45 12.31
C ILE A 84 -6.15 -13.41 13.47
N LEU A 85 -5.94 -14.54 14.15
CA LEU A 85 -4.96 -14.61 15.25
C LEU A 85 -3.54 -14.34 14.75
N VAL A 86 -3.14 -14.94 13.62
CA VAL A 86 -1.82 -14.69 13.01
C VAL A 86 -1.68 -13.22 12.63
N THR A 87 -2.70 -12.63 12.02
CA THR A 87 -2.70 -11.22 11.62
C THR A 87 -2.56 -10.30 12.84
N LYS A 88 -3.26 -10.59 13.94
CA LYS A 88 -3.11 -9.85 15.21
C LYS A 88 -1.67 -9.91 15.74
N VAL A 89 -1.05 -11.09 15.72
CA VAL A 89 0.34 -11.26 16.19
C VAL A 89 1.32 -10.50 15.30
N LEU A 90 1.16 -10.59 13.98
CA LEU A 90 1.98 -9.84 13.02
C LEU A 90 1.80 -8.33 13.19
N GLN A 91 0.57 -7.87 13.41
CA GLN A 91 0.27 -6.47 13.64
C GLN A 91 0.89 -5.94 14.94
N ASN A 92 0.82 -6.73 16.02
CA ASN A 92 1.43 -6.37 17.30
C ASN A 92 2.96 -6.28 17.18
N LEU A 93 3.58 -7.19 16.43
CA LEU A 93 5.01 -7.14 16.10
C LEU A 93 5.35 -5.88 15.28
N ALA A 94 4.57 -5.56 14.26
CA ALA A 94 4.77 -4.40 13.39
C ALA A 94 4.57 -3.05 14.10
N ASN A 95 3.68 -3.01 15.10
CA ASN A 95 3.40 -1.82 15.89
C ASN A 95 4.34 -1.66 17.09
N ASP A 96 5.25 -2.63 17.34
CA ASP A 96 6.08 -2.68 18.53
C ASP A 96 5.28 -2.61 19.85
N THR A 97 4.06 -3.18 19.84
CA THR A 97 3.17 -3.19 21.00
C THR A 97 3.16 -4.57 21.64
N LEU A 98 3.55 -4.65 22.91
CA LEU A 98 3.40 -5.86 23.70
C LEU A 98 1.93 -6.01 24.12
N PRO A 99 1.29 -7.16 23.86
CA PRO A 99 0.02 -7.51 24.50
C PRO A 99 0.08 -7.27 26.02
N GLY A 100 -0.65 -6.27 26.50
CA GLY A 100 -0.71 -5.94 27.94
C GLY A 100 -1.60 -6.92 28.72
N ALA A 101 -1.75 -6.65 30.03
CA ALA A 101 -2.52 -7.46 31.00
C ALA A 101 -4.01 -7.73 30.65
N LYS A 102 -4.53 -7.11 29.58
CA LYS A 102 -5.88 -7.38 29.04
C LYS A 102 -5.99 -8.74 28.33
N GLU A 103 -4.88 -9.36 27.93
CA GLU A 103 -4.87 -10.65 27.22
C GLU A 103 -3.79 -11.61 27.77
N ALA A 104 -3.95 -12.15 28.98
CA ALA A 104 -2.98 -13.04 29.63
C ALA A 104 -2.55 -14.27 28.77
N TYR A 105 -3.41 -14.72 27.84
CA TYR A 105 -3.07 -15.79 26.90
C TYR A 105 -2.04 -15.38 25.84
N MET A 106 -1.88 -14.07 25.59
CA MET A 106 -0.94 -13.48 24.64
C MET A 106 0.44 -13.19 25.25
N GLU A 107 0.65 -13.39 26.56
CA GLU A 107 1.98 -13.22 27.19
C GLU A 107 3.03 -14.14 26.55
N ARG A 108 2.63 -15.34 26.10
CA ARG A 108 3.52 -16.25 25.36
C ARG A 108 3.96 -15.69 24.01
N LEU A 109 3.21 -14.72 23.47
CA LEU A 109 3.52 -14.03 22.21
C LEU A 109 4.43 -12.82 22.41
N ASN A 110 4.60 -12.32 23.64
CA ASN A 110 5.60 -11.30 23.95
C ASN A 110 7.01 -11.80 23.60
N ALA A 111 7.32 -13.06 23.97
CA ALA A 111 8.59 -13.69 23.60
C ALA A 111 8.75 -13.79 22.07
N PHE A 112 7.67 -14.06 21.34
CA PHE A 112 7.69 -14.07 19.87
C PHE A 112 7.97 -12.68 19.30
N ILE A 113 7.30 -11.64 19.80
CA ILE A 113 7.47 -10.27 19.33
C ILE A 113 8.90 -9.79 19.58
N VAL A 114 9.40 -9.94 20.81
CA VAL A 114 10.76 -9.51 21.19
C VAL A 114 11.84 -10.24 20.39
N SER A 115 11.70 -11.55 20.19
CA SER A 115 12.69 -12.34 19.45
C SER A 115 12.71 -12.06 17.95
N ASN A 116 11.58 -11.66 17.35
CA ASN A 116 11.48 -11.45 15.90
C ASN A 116 11.59 -9.98 15.49
N LYS A 117 11.46 -9.01 16.41
CA LYS A 117 11.63 -7.58 16.12
C LYS A 117 12.96 -7.27 15.40
N PRO A 118 14.12 -7.79 15.84
CA PRO A 118 15.38 -7.52 15.14
C PRO A 118 15.43 -8.11 13.72
N ALA A 119 14.76 -9.25 13.50
CA ALA A 119 14.66 -9.85 12.17
C ALA A 119 13.76 -9.03 11.24
N LEU A 120 12.70 -8.44 11.78
CA LEU A 120 11.83 -7.54 11.03
C LEU A 120 12.52 -6.20 10.71
N GLY A 121 13.29 -5.65 11.65
CA GLY A 121 14.10 -4.44 11.40
C GLY A 121 15.06 -4.65 10.23
N ARG A 122 15.85 -5.73 10.26
CA ARG A 122 16.76 -6.08 9.16
C ARG A 122 16.05 -6.25 7.81
N PHE A 123 14.82 -6.74 7.80
CA PHE A 123 14.03 -6.86 6.58
C PHE A 123 13.62 -5.48 6.03
N TYR A 124 13.27 -4.52 6.88
CA TYR A 124 13.03 -3.15 6.45
C TYR A 124 14.31 -2.51 5.91
N ASP A 125 15.43 -2.66 6.62
CA ASP A 125 16.73 -2.12 6.18
C ASP A 125 17.10 -2.66 4.79
N GLN A 126 16.91 -3.96 4.55
CA GLN A 126 17.15 -4.58 3.23
C GLN A 126 16.31 -3.96 2.10
N ILE A 127 15.04 -3.66 2.37
CA ILE A 127 14.14 -3.04 1.39
C ILE A 127 14.54 -1.60 1.10
N VAL A 128 14.91 -0.84 2.13
CA VAL A 128 15.25 0.58 2.06
C VAL A 128 16.61 0.79 1.40
N ASP A 129 17.61 0.00 1.79
CA ASP A 129 18.99 0.11 1.29
C ASP A 129 19.10 -0.32 -0.17
N HIS A 130 18.28 -1.28 -0.59
CA HIS A 130 18.33 -1.87 -1.93
C HIS A 130 16.98 -1.79 -2.65
N PRO A 131 16.51 -0.58 -3.01
CA PRO A 131 15.21 -0.42 -3.67
C PRO A 131 15.19 -1.09 -5.06
N ASP A 132 16.33 -1.14 -5.74
CA ASP A 132 16.46 -1.68 -7.10
C ASP A 132 16.55 -3.21 -7.17
N HIS A 133 16.61 -3.90 -6.03
CA HIS A 133 16.61 -5.36 -5.98
C HIS A 133 15.21 -5.97 -6.13
N GLY A 134 14.18 -5.13 -6.24
CA GLY A 134 12.83 -5.58 -6.48
C GLY A 134 12.62 -6.14 -7.89
N LYS A 135 11.63 -7.01 -8.05
CA LYS A 135 11.22 -7.47 -9.37
C LYS A 135 10.55 -6.30 -10.10
N LEU A 136 11.03 -5.95 -11.29
CA LEU A 136 10.33 -4.99 -12.15
C LEU A 136 8.96 -5.55 -12.52
N THR A 137 7.94 -4.70 -12.40
CA THR A 137 6.57 -5.12 -12.62
C THR A 137 6.18 -4.85 -14.06
N ASP A 138 6.12 -5.89 -14.90
CA ASP A 138 5.65 -5.79 -16.29
C ASP A 138 4.10 -5.91 -16.38
N LEU A 139 3.40 -5.30 -15.40
CA LEU A 139 1.94 -5.25 -15.42
C LEU A 139 1.51 -4.06 -16.28
N ALA A 140 1.41 -4.30 -17.59
CA ALA A 140 0.79 -3.34 -18.49
C ALA A 140 -0.63 -3.03 -18.01
N VAL A 141 -0.89 -1.78 -17.63
CA VAL A 141 -2.23 -1.36 -17.19
C VAL A 141 -3.20 -1.58 -18.36
N PRO A 142 -4.25 -2.40 -18.18
CA PRO A 142 -5.21 -2.64 -19.25
C PRO A 142 -5.79 -1.33 -19.76
N ALA A 143 -5.88 -1.18 -21.09
CA ALA A 143 -6.33 0.06 -21.73
C ALA A 143 -7.69 0.54 -21.17
N ARG A 144 -8.60 -0.38 -20.86
CA ARG A 144 -9.88 -0.08 -20.21
C ARG A 144 -9.72 0.62 -18.86
N VAL A 145 -8.89 0.09 -17.97
CA VAL A 145 -8.67 0.65 -16.62
C VAL A 145 -8.06 2.05 -16.73
N ARG A 146 -7.09 2.22 -17.63
CA ARG A 146 -6.49 3.52 -17.92
C ARG A 146 -7.52 4.52 -18.43
N ASN A 147 -8.33 4.13 -19.41
CA ASN A 147 -9.34 5.02 -20.00
C ASN A 147 -10.41 5.40 -18.97
N ASP A 148 -10.90 4.44 -18.16
CA ASP A 148 -11.86 4.71 -17.08
C ASP A 148 -11.28 5.67 -16.03
N ALA A 149 -10.00 5.53 -15.68
CA ALA A 149 -9.31 6.43 -14.77
C ALA A 149 -9.16 7.85 -15.36
N LEU A 150 -8.79 7.96 -16.63
CA LEU A 150 -8.67 9.24 -17.33
C LEU A 150 -10.01 9.98 -17.41
N ILE A 151 -11.11 9.27 -17.68
CA ILE A 151 -12.46 9.87 -17.69
C ILE A 151 -12.81 10.42 -16.31
N LYS A 152 -12.56 9.65 -15.24
CA LYS A 152 -12.81 10.11 -13.86
C LYS A 152 -11.93 11.30 -13.48
N LEU A 153 -10.66 11.28 -13.87
CA LEU A 153 -9.73 12.37 -13.63
C LEU A 153 -10.18 13.65 -14.33
N ARG A 154 -10.57 13.56 -15.61
CA ARG A 154 -11.11 14.69 -16.37
C ARG A 154 -12.37 15.26 -15.71
N ALA A 155 -13.33 14.42 -15.36
CA ALA A 155 -14.56 14.86 -14.69
C ALA A 155 -14.26 15.56 -13.35
N PHE A 156 -13.28 15.04 -12.59
CA PHE A 156 -12.84 15.67 -11.34
C PHE A 156 -12.18 17.03 -11.60
N LEU A 157 -11.32 17.14 -12.61
CA LEU A 157 -10.67 18.38 -12.99
C LEU A 157 -11.68 19.43 -13.46
N GLU A 158 -12.63 19.08 -14.32
CA GLU A 158 -13.69 19.98 -14.79
C GLU A 158 -14.56 20.49 -13.63
N ALA A 159 -14.91 19.60 -12.68
CA ALA A 159 -15.71 19.98 -11.51
C ALA A 159 -14.97 20.88 -10.50
N ASN A 160 -13.63 20.82 -10.46
CA ASN A 160 -12.80 21.53 -9.49
C ASN A 160 -11.84 22.54 -10.14
N LEU A 161 -12.04 22.86 -11.43
CA LEU A 161 -11.05 23.57 -12.25
C LEU A 161 -10.64 24.91 -11.64
N ALA A 162 -11.61 25.72 -11.21
CA ALA A 162 -11.33 27.01 -10.60
C ALA A 162 -10.43 26.92 -9.36
N GLY A 163 -10.62 25.88 -8.54
CA GLY A 163 -9.79 25.63 -7.36
C GLY A 163 -8.38 25.14 -7.71
N VAL A 164 -8.29 24.25 -8.71
CA VAL A 164 -7.00 23.74 -9.22
C VAL A 164 -6.18 24.89 -9.82
N GLU A 165 -6.79 25.74 -10.65
CA GLU A 165 -6.11 26.89 -11.25
C GLU A 165 -5.63 27.89 -10.22
N ALA A 166 -6.46 28.21 -9.22
CA ALA A 166 -6.06 29.10 -8.14
C ALA A 166 -4.86 28.55 -7.36
N HIS A 167 -4.82 27.23 -7.14
CA HIS A 167 -3.72 26.59 -6.44
C HIS A 167 -2.44 26.55 -7.29
N LEU A 168 -2.55 26.27 -8.59
CA LEU A 168 -1.42 26.26 -9.52
C LEU A 168 -0.76 27.64 -9.64
N ARG A 169 -1.56 28.70 -9.72
CA ARG A 169 -1.07 30.09 -9.69
C ARG A 169 -0.39 30.44 -8.37
N ALA A 170 -0.91 29.97 -7.25
CA ALA A 170 -0.36 30.26 -5.93
C ALA A 170 0.88 29.42 -5.58
N ALA A 171 1.06 28.26 -6.21
CA ALA A 171 2.18 27.36 -5.96
C ALA A 171 3.44 27.70 -6.78
N SER A 172 3.32 28.58 -7.78
CA SER A 172 4.45 29.02 -8.61
C SER A 172 5.07 30.26 -7.97
N ASP A 173 6.38 30.21 -7.69
CA ASP A 173 7.14 31.38 -7.21
C ASP A 173 7.24 32.47 -8.29
N ASP A 174 7.08 32.09 -9.57
CA ASP A 174 6.94 32.97 -10.71
C ASP A 174 5.49 33.00 -11.21
N GLY A 175 4.90 34.20 -11.23
CA GLY A 175 3.52 34.41 -11.68
C GLY A 175 3.31 34.08 -13.16
N ASP A 176 4.34 34.22 -13.99
CA ASP A 176 4.27 33.91 -15.42
C ASP A 176 4.28 32.38 -15.65
N GLU A 177 5.07 31.62 -14.87
CA GLU A 177 5.07 30.14 -14.92
C GLU A 177 3.71 29.56 -14.50
N GLY A 178 3.10 30.13 -13.45
CA GLY A 178 1.79 29.67 -12.96
C GLY A 178 0.67 29.86 -13.98
N GLU A 179 0.67 30.98 -14.71
CA GLU A 179 -0.29 31.21 -15.80
C GLU A 179 -0.02 30.33 -17.02
N ASP A 180 1.26 30.07 -17.34
CA ASP A 180 1.62 29.17 -18.43
C ASP A 180 1.15 27.73 -18.17
N ILE A 181 1.29 27.22 -16.95
CA ILE A 181 0.81 25.89 -16.54
C ILE A 181 -0.72 25.83 -16.61
N VAL A 182 -1.42 26.86 -16.13
CA VAL A 182 -2.89 26.93 -16.19
C VAL A 182 -3.38 26.97 -17.64
N ARG A 183 -2.70 27.74 -18.50
CA ARG A 183 -3.01 27.81 -19.93
C ARG A 183 -2.80 26.45 -20.61
N GLU A 184 -1.73 25.74 -20.29
CA GLU A 184 -1.50 24.39 -20.80
C GLU A 184 -2.58 23.40 -20.34
N LEU A 185 -2.95 23.43 -19.06
CA LEU A 185 -4.02 22.58 -18.52
C LEU A 185 -5.35 22.81 -19.26
N ARG A 186 -5.72 24.08 -19.49
CA ARG A 186 -6.92 24.42 -20.27
C ARG A 186 -6.83 23.90 -21.70
N ASN A 187 -5.71 24.13 -22.37
CA ASN A 187 -5.48 23.60 -23.72
C ASN A 187 -5.58 22.07 -23.78
N LEU A 188 -5.21 21.36 -22.71
CA LEU A 188 -5.35 19.90 -22.64
C LEU A 188 -6.80 19.45 -22.40
N LEU A 189 -7.59 20.21 -21.65
CA LEU A 189 -9.01 19.92 -21.40
C LEU A 189 -9.90 20.30 -22.61
N ASP A 190 -9.54 21.38 -23.32
CA ASP A 190 -10.24 21.88 -24.51
C ASP A 190 -9.97 21.03 -25.75
N LYS A 191 -8.85 20.29 -25.78
CA LYS A 191 -8.66 19.22 -26.77
C LYS A 191 -9.80 18.20 -26.59
N GLU A 192 -10.66 18.09 -27.60
CA GLU A 192 -11.62 17.00 -27.67
C GLU A 192 -10.89 15.67 -27.42
N PRO A 193 -11.49 14.73 -26.69
CA PRO A 193 -10.88 13.41 -26.56
C PRO A 193 -10.67 12.89 -27.97
N ALA A 194 -9.41 12.57 -28.30
CA ALA A 194 -9.15 11.75 -29.47
C ALA A 194 -10.07 10.53 -29.34
N SER A 195 -10.99 10.42 -30.31
CA SER A 195 -12.14 9.54 -30.37
C SER A 195 -12.06 8.27 -29.49
N PRO A 196 -13.14 7.89 -28.77
CA PRO A 196 -13.22 6.62 -28.03
C PRO A 196 -13.10 5.34 -28.90
N LEU A 197 -12.73 5.44 -30.18
CA LEU A 197 -12.87 4.40 -31.19
C LEU A 197 -11.62 4.11 -32.04
N GLU A 198 -10.43 4.53 -31.64
CA GLU A 198 -9.20 3.92 -32.18
C GLU A 198 -8.75 2.71 -31.34
N ARG A 199 -9.61 1.68 -31.42
CA ARG A 199 -9.34 0.24 -31.56
C ARG A 199 -8.15 -0.37 -30.79
N VAL A 200 -8.48 -1.12 -29.73
CA VAL A 200 -8.44 -2.60 -29.76
C VAL A 200 -9.69 -3.14 -29.06
#